data_AF-A0ABD5W372-F1
#
_entry.id   AF-A0ABD5W372-F1
#
_cell.length_a   1.000
_cell.length_b   1.000
_cell.length_c   1.000
_cell.angle_alpha   90.00
_cell.angle_beta   90.00
_cell.angle_gamma   90.00
#
_symmetry.space_group_name_H-M   'P 1'
#
loop_
_entity.id
_entity.type
_entity.pdbx_description
1 polymer ?
#
loop_
_entity_poly.entity_id
_entity_poly.type
_entity_poly.pdbx_seq_one_letter_code
_entity_poly.pdbx_strand_id
1 'polypeptide(L)'
;MVHLAQIDAPPRNDGLEKAIQDRLADLDSGKYKRNNAHVLRLCAEWLRREHDVNRVEEITSQDLRQFARALRECMDNEKSNINAGSTVTQYYDYVAAWLGWAVRDQYLDRNPARTETATEPLPEVSTDPDRQFWSDREREAICATTDQLVDVALDNPDEQARRQAYRDRALVYLLAYSGCRGAEIAAVNDDEKRNGLRWRDLNLDDGIISVYGKSREWEEAPCSNQRLNHSGAGGNCSIPWAMTGPCCRQCISPHSMENYRPMSRHHQTPSGLIFENTSCVLRHSVPTASAEL
;
A
#
# COMPACT_ATOMS: atom_id res chain seq x y z
N MET A 1 -7.05 -32.37 -1.72
CA MET A 1 -6.98 -31.01 -1.18
C MET A 1 -5.77 -30.30 -1.75
N VAL A 2 -6.00 -29.60 -2.85
CA VAL A 2 -5.06 -28.74 -3.54
C VAL A 2 -4.77 -27.52 -2.67
N HIS A 3 -3.50 -27.20 -2.51
CA HIS A 3 -3.08 -26.06 -1.72
C HIS A 3 -3.34 -24.75 -2.49
N LEU A 4 -4.25 -23.91 -2.00
CA LEU A 4 -4.65 -22.64 -2.66
C LEU A 4 -3.46 -21.75 -3.03
N ALA A 5 -2.46 -21.65 -2.14
CA ALA A 5 -1.25 -20.84 -2.40
C ALA A 5 -0.41 -21.29 -3.61
N GLN A 6 -0.66 -22.48 -4.17
CA GLN A 6 0.08 -23.04 -5.31
C GLN A 6 -0.78 -23.15 -6.57
N ILE A 7 -2.03 -22.68 -6.52
CA ILE A 7 -2.92 -22.76 -7.66
C ILE A 7 -2.57 -21.65 -8.65
N ASP A 8 -2.09 -22.05 -9.82
CA ASP A 8 -2.15 -21.20 -11.01
C ASP A 8 -3.60 -21.18 -11.54
N ALA A 9 -4.14 -19.98 -11.73
CA ALA A 9 -5.55 -19.74 -12.04
C ALA A 9 -5.69 -18.97 -13.37
N PRO A 10 -5.32 -19.58 -14.51
CA PRO A 10 -5.50 -18.96 -15.81
C PRO A 10 -6.98 -18.84 -16.16
N PRO A 11 -7.35 -17.85 -17.00
CA PRO A 11 -8.69 -17.80 -17.60
C PRO A 11 -9.03 -19.11 -18.32
N ARG A 12 -10.25 -19.63 -18.12
CA ARG A 12 -10.75 -20.83 -18.80
C ARG A 12 -11.96 -20.52 -19.67
N ASN A 13 -12.33 -21.44 -20.56
CA ASN A 13 -13.53 -21.29 -21.38
C ASN A 13 -14.71 -22.04 -20.75
N ASP A 14 -15.27 -21.49 -19.67
CA ASP A 14 -16.41 -22.07 -18.95
C ASP A 14 -17.36 -21.01 -18.36
N GLY A 15 -18.44 -21.47 -17.71
CA GLY A 15 -19.47 -20.62 -17.15
C GLY A 15 -18.97 -19.74 -16.01
N LEU A 16 -18.04 -20.23 -15.20
CA LEU A 16 -17.39 -19.45 -14.15
C LEU A 16 -16.59 -18.29 -14.73
N GLU A 17 -15.70 -18.55 -15.70
CA GLU A 17 -14.91 -17.45 -16.30
C GLU A 17 -15.80 -16.45 -17.01
N LYS A 18 -16.87 -16.90 -17.71
CA LYS A 18 -17.82 -15.98 -18.33
C LYS A 18 -18.42 -15.01 -17.31
N ALA A 19 -18.95 -15.51 -16.20
CA ALA A 19 -19.53 -14.67 -15.16
C ALA A 19 -18.48 -13.80 -14.42
N ILE A 20 -17.22 -14.25 -14.36
CA ILE A 20 -16.12 -13.40 -13.88
C ILE A 20 -15.88 -12.24 -14.84
N GLN A 21 -15.83 -12.48 -16.15
CA GLN A 21 -15.61 -11.43 -17.14
C GLN A 21 -16.74 -10.40 -17.14
N ASP A 22 -18.00 -10.85 -17.07
CA ASP A 22 -19.16 -9.99 -16.96
C ASP A 22 -19.08 -9.11 -15.70
N ARG A 23 -18.74 -9.70 -14.54
CA ARG A 23 -18.49 -8.94 -13.31
C ARG A 23 -17.36 -7.92 -13.46
N LEU A 24 -16.26 -8.31 -14.11
CA LEU A 24 -15.11 -7.43 -14.29
C LEU A 24 -15.42 -6.28 -15.25
N ALA A 25 -16.31 -6.47 -16.24
CA ALA A 25 -16.76 -5.41 -17.14
C ALA A 25 -17.46 -4.26 -16.38
N ASP A 26 -18.21 -4.59 -15.33
CA ASP A 26 -18.89 -3.63 -14.45
C ASP A 26 -17.99 -2.89 -13.45
N LEU A 27 -16.73 -3.32 -13.29
CA LEU A 27 -15.80 -2.70 -12.35
C LEU A 27 -14.93 -1.63 -13.02
N ASP A 28 -14.77 -0.52 -12.32
CA ASP A 28 -13.81 0.53 -12.68
C ASP A 28 -12.39 -0.03 -12.82
N SER A 29 -11.65 0.50 -13.78
CA SER A 29 -10.27 0.09 -14.05
C SER A 29 -9.33 0.35 -12.86
N GLY A 30 -8.26 -0.43 -12.78
CA GLY A 30 -7.19 -0.24 -11.80
C GLY A 30 -6.97 -1.40 -10.84
N LYS A 31 -6.39 -1.10 -9.67
CA LYS A 31 -5.96 -2.11 -8.68
C LYS A 31 -7.13 -2.96 -8.16
N TYR A 32 -8.30 -2.38 -7.93
CA TYR A 32 -9.47 -3.10 -7.43
C TYR A 32 -9.93 -4.19 -8.41
N LYS A 33 -10.05 -3.87 -9.70
CA LYS A 33 -10.40 -4.83 -10.76
C LYS A 33 -9.37 -5.94 -10.92
N ARG A 34 -8.07 -5.64 -10.86
CA ARG A 34 -7.00 -6.66 -10.88
C ARG A 34 -7.07 -7.60 -9.68
N ASN A 35 -7.26 -7.07 -8.48
CA ASN A 35 -7.40 -7.88 -7.26
C ASN A 35 -8.65 -8.77 -7.32
N ASN A 36 -9.79 -8.25 -7.76
CA ASN A 36 -11.00 -9.04 -7.99
C ASN A 36 -10.71 -10.16 -9.01
N ALA A 37 -10.12 -9.83 -10.16
CA ALA A 37 -9.83 -10.83 -11.19
C ALA A 37 -8.93 -11.97 -10.67
N HIS A 38 -7.90 -11.64 -9.89
CA HIS A 38 -7.03 -12.64 -9.27
C HIS A 38 -7.80 -13.56 -8.31
N VAL A 39 -8.54 -12.99 -7.36
CA VAL A 39 -9.23 -13.77 -6.32
C VAL A 39 -10.38 -14.59 -6.87
N LEU A 40 -11.16 -14.03 -7.81
CA LEU A 40 -12.28 -14.75 -8.42
C LEU A 40 -11.79 -15.94 -9.25
N ARG A 41 -10.68 -15.78 -9.99
CA ARG A 41 -10.08 -16.90 -10.74
C ARG A 41 -9.48 -17.95 -9.81
N LEU A 42 -8.85 -17.53 -8.72
CA LEU A 42 -8.36 -18.45 -7.69
C LEU A 42 -9.51 -19.30 -7.11
N CYS A 43 -10.63 -18.67 -6.77
CA CYS A 43 -11.83 -19.35 -6.30
C CYS A 43 -12.41 -20.31 -7.35
N ALA A 44 -12.57 -19.84 -8.60
CA ALA A 44 -13.09 -20.66 -9.69
C ALA A 44 -12.20 -21.88 -9.97
N GLU A 45 -10.87 -21.71 -9.97
CA GLU A 45 -9.95 -22.82 -10.18
C GLU A 45 -9.98 -23.83 -9.03
N TRP A 46 -10.13 -23.37 -7.79
CA TRP A 46 -10.30 -24.24 -6.64
C TRP A 46 -11.62 -25.03 -6.71
N LEU A 47 -12.73 -24.36 -7.06
CA LEU A 47 -14.05 -24.98 -7.26
C LEU A 47 -14.02 -26.07 -8.33
N ARG A 48 -13.35 -25.82 -9.46
CA ARG A 48 -13.17 -26.81 -10.53
C ARG A 48 -12.41 -28.05 -10.05
N ARG A 49 -11.33 -27.87 -9.28
CA ARG A 49 -10.44 -28.97 -8.88
C ARG A 49 -11.02 -29.82 -7.77
N GLU A 50 -11.62 -29.21 -6.76
CA GLU A 50 -12.07 -29.91 -5.55
C GLU A 50 -13.55 -30.30 -5.60
N HIS A 51 -14.36 -29.61 -6.40
CA HIS A 51 -15.82 -29.78 -6.42
C HIS A 51 -16.42 -30.02 -7.82
N ASP A 52 -15.60 -30.05 -8.88
CA ASP A 52 -16.04 -30.20 -10.28
C ASP A 52 -17.11 -29.17 -10.72
N VAL A 53 -17.10 -28.00 -10.08
CA VAL A 53 -18.02 -26.90 -10.39
C VAL A 53 -17.45 -26.05 -11.53
N ASN A 54 -18.22 -25.87 -12.60
CA ASN A 54 -17.81 -25.09 -13.77
C ASN A 54 -18.82 -24.01 -14.19
N ARG A 55 -19.94 -23.90 -13.47
CA ARG A 55 -20.96 -22.86 -13.63
C ARG A 55 -21.29 -22.18 -12.30
N VAL A 56 -21.75 -20.93 -12.37
CA VAL A 56 -22.03 -20.13 -11.16
C VAL A 56 -23.21 -20.68 -10.37
N GLU A 57 -24.24 -21.14 -11.08
CA GLU A 57 -25.46 -21.73 -10.55
C GLU A 57 -25.26 -23.05 -9.80
N GLU A 58 -24.11 -23.70 -9.98
CA GLU A 58 -23.73 -24.93 -9.28
C GLU A 58 -23.10 -24.65 -7.91
N ILE A 59 -22.70 -23.40 -7.63
CA ILE A 59 -22.01 -23.04 -6.39
C ILE A 59 -22.95 -23.11 -5.20
N THR A 60 -22.59 -23.91 -4.21
CA THR A 60 -23.36 -24.07 -2.97
C THR A 60 -22.71 -23.35 -1.78
N SER A 61 -23.48 -23.16 -0.70
CA SER A 61 -22.93 -22.67 0.57
C SER A 61 -21.90 -23.61 1.18
N GLN A 62 -21.99 -24.91 0.87
CA GLN A 62 -21.03 -25.91 1.35
C GLN A 62 -19.68 -25.77 0.64
N ASP A 63 -19.68 -25.54 -0.68
CA ASP A 63 -18.45 -25.30 -1.43
C ASP A 63 -17.75 -24.04 -0.89
N LEU A 64 -18.50 -23.00 -0.57
CA LEU A 64 -17.95 -21.76 -0.02
C LEU A 64 -17.47 -21.89 1.43
N ARG A 65 -18.12 -22.74 2.24
CA ARG A 65 -17.60 -23.11 3.57
C ARG A 65 -16.24 -23.81 3.43
N GLN A 66 -16.11 -24.73 2.48
CA GLN A 66 -14.86 -25.45 2.23
C GLN A 66 -13.79 -24.52 1.64
N PHE A 67 -14.16 -23.58 0.77
CA PHE A 67 -13.26 -22.54 0.27
C PHE A 67 -12.76 -21.63 1.41
N ALA A 68 -13.63 -21.21 2.32
CA ALA A 68 -13.24 -20.42 3.49
C ALA A 68 -12.24 -21.17 4.39
N ARG A 69 -12.43 -22.48 4.58
CA ARG A 69 -11.47 -23.35 5.30
C ARG A 69 -10.12 -23.39 4.59
N ALA A 70 -10.12 -23.60 3.28
CA ALA A 70 -8.90 -23.65 2.49
C ALA A 70 -8.15 -22.29 2.52
N LEU A 71 -8.86 -21.16 2.51
CA LEU A 71 -8.24 -19.84 2.70
C LEU A 71 -7.63 -19.69 4.10
N ARG A 72 -8.31 -20.17 5.14
CA ARG A 72 -7.79 -20.13 6.52
C ARG A 72 -6.56 -21.00 6.69
N GLU A 73 -6.52 -22.19 6.09
CA GLU A 73 -5.35 -23.08 6.11
C GLU A 73 -4.11 -22.44 5.49
N CYS A 74 -4.29 -21.51 4.55
CA CYS A 74 -3.17 -20.76 3.98
C CYS A 74 -2.44 -19.90 5.02
N MET A 75 -3.11 -19.46 6.09
CA MET A 75 -2.49 -18.66 7.15
C MET A 75 -1.40 -19.42 7.90
N ASP A 76 -1.57 -20.74 8.02
CA ASP A 76 -0.64 -21.62 8.73
C ASP A 76 0.51 -22.10 7.82
N ASN A 77 0.52 -21.71 6.54
CA ASN A 77 1.57 -22.09 5.60
C ASN A 77 2.54 -20.94 5.33
N GLU A 78 3.78 -21.10 5.77
CA GLU A 78 4.88 -20.13 5.56
C GLU A 78 5.17 -19.78 4.10
N LYS A 79 4.82 -20.66 3.15
CA LYS A 79 4.99 -20.43 1.70
C LYS A 79 3.83 -19.66 1.08
N SER A 80 2.77 -19.40 1.83
CA SER A 80 1.59 -18.67 1.37
C SER A 80 1.79 -17.16 1.52
N ASN A 81 1.34 -16.40 0.52
CA ASN A 81 1.20 -14.95 0.61
C ASN A 81 -0.09 -14.52 1.35
N ILE A 82 -0.99 -15.45 1.65
CA ILE A 82 -2.20 -15.25 2.45
C ILE A 82 -1.88 -15.68 3.89
N ASN A 83 -1.26 -14.79 4.66
CA ASN A 83 -0.81 -15.06 6.03
C ASN A 83 -1.56 -14.26 7.11
N ALA A 84 -2.44 -13.34 6.71
CA ALA A 84 -3.22 -12.49 7.61
C ALA A 84 -4.72 -12.81 7.52
N GLY A 85 -5.40 -12.84 8.67
CA GLY A 85 -6.85 -13.08 8.73
C GLY A 85 -7.65 -12.02 7.95
N SER A 86 -7.18 -10.78 7.92
CA SER A 86 -7.79 -9.71 7.11
C SER A 86 -7.71 -9.97 5.62
N THR A 87 -6.62 -10.59 5.14
CA THR A 87 -6.48 -11.00 3.74
C THR A 87 -7.46 -12.13 3.40
N VAL A 88 -7.61 -13.12 4.29
CA VAL A 88 -8.59 -14.21 4.13
C VAL A 88 -10.00 -13.65 4.02
N THR A 89 -10.41 -12.80 4.96
CA THR A 89 -11.74 -12.17 4.95
C THR A 89 -11.94 -11.31 3.70
N GLN A 90 -10.94 -10.51 3.32
CA GLN A 90 -11.03 -9.70 2.10
C GLN A 90 -11.18 -10.55 0.83
N TYR A 91 -10.47 -11.68 0.74
CA TYR A 91 -10.58 -12.57 -0.41
C TYR A 91 -11.97 -13.19 -0.48
N TYR A 92 -12.48 -13.66 0.66
CA TYR A 92 -13.83 -14.18 0.75
C TYR A 92 -14.88 -13.10 0.40
N ASP A 93 -14.70 -11.87 0.85
CA ASP A 93 -15.59 -10.75 0.57
C ASP A 93 -15.67 -10.44 -0.94
N TYR A 94 -14.57 -10.54 -1.69
CA TYR A 94 -14.60 -10.41 -3.15
C TYR A 94 -15.48 -11.49 -3.80
N VAL A 95 -15.37 -12.74 -3.35
CA VAL A 95 -16.20 -13.85 -3.84
C VAL A 95 -17.67 -13.63 -3.46
N ALA A 96 -17.95 -13.25 -2.20
CA ALA A 96 -19.30 -12.98 -1.73
C ALA A 96 -19.94 -11.78 -2.47
N ALA A 97 -19.16 -10.76 -2.79
CA ALA A 97 -19.61 -9.61 -3.58
C ALA A 97 -19.89 -9.98 -5.04
N TRP A 98 -19.05 -10.82 -5.65
CA TRP A 98 -19.30 -11.36 -6.99
C TRP A 98 -20.58 -12.18 -7.04
N LEU A 99 -20.80 -13.07 -6.08
CA LEU A 99 -22.04 -13.86 -6.03
C LEU A 99 -23.26 -13.01 -5.70
N GLY A 100 -23.10 -11.92 -4.96
CA GLY A 100 -24.16 -10.91 -4.78
C GLY A 100 -24.47 -10.13 -6.06
N TRP A 101 -23.46 -9.88 -6.90
CA TRP A 101 -23.66 -9.35 -8.25
C TRP A 101 -24.35 -10.38 -9.16
N ALA A 102 -23.95 -11.65 -9.10
CA ALA A 102 -24.54 -12.73 -9.88
C ALA A 102 -26.04 -12.90 -9.60
N VAL A 103 -26.48 -12.65 -8.35
CA VAL A 103 -27.91 -12.57 -8.03
C VAL A 103 -28.61 -11.42 -8.75
N ARG A 104 -28.00 -10.22 -8.75
CA ARG A 104 -28.58 -9.05 -9.43
C ARG A 104 -28.64 -9.24 -10.95
N ASP A 105 -27.68 -9.95 -11.51
CA ASP A 105 -27.59 -10.27 -12.93
C ASP A 105 -28.28 -11.60 -13.30
N GLN A 106 -29.10 -12.14 -12.39
CA GLN A 106 -29.97 -13.31 -12.60
C GLN A 106 -29.24 -14.63 -12.91
N TYR A 107 -27.95 -14.73 -12.61
CA TYR A 107 -27.22 -16.00 -12.60
C TYR A 107 -27.62 -16.89 -11.40
N LEU A 108 -28.03 -16.26 -10.29
CA LEU A 108 -28.38 -16.94 -9.04
C LEU A 108 -29.67 -16.38 -8.44
N ASP A 109 -30.47 -17.23 -7.81
CA ASP A 109 -31.65 -16.77 -7.07
C ASP A 109 -31.27 -16.17 -5.70
N ARG A 110 -30.19 -16.66 -5.10
CA ARG A 110 -29.72 -16.32 -3.75
C ARG A 110 -28.20 -16.36 -3.71
N ASN A 111 -27.61 -15.50 -2.89
CA ASN A 111 -26.17 -15.52 -2.64
C ASN A 111 -25.80 -16.64 -1.65
N PRO A 112 -25.09 -17.71 -2.07
CA PRO A 112 -24.71 -18.81 -1.19
C PRO A 112 -23.56 -18.45 -0.21
N ALA A 113 -22.81 -17.37 -0.47
CA ALA A 113 -21.68 -16.93 0.36
C ALA A 113 -22.11 -16.24 1.65
N ARG A 114 -23.29 -15.61 1.66
CA ARG A 114 -23.78 -14.84 2.81
C ARG A 114 -24.68 -15.70 3.70
N THR A 115 -24.15 -16.84 4.12
CA THR A 115 -24.86 -17.77 5.00
C THR A 115 -23.98 -18.08 6.21
N GLU A 116 -24.60 -18.28 7.37
CA GLU A 116 -23.87 -18.64 8.60
C GLU A 116 -22.96 -19.86 8.37
N THR A 117 -23.46 -20.85 7.63
CA THR A 117 -22.71 -22.04 7.25
C THR A 117 -21.44 -21.72 6.46
N ALA A 118 -21.52 -20.80 5.49
CA ALA A 118 -20.41 -20.48 4.61
C ALA A 118 -19.37 -19.55 5.26
N THR A 119 -19.78 -18.72 6.22
CA THR A 119 -18.90 -17.75 6.90
C THR A 119 -18.28 -18.27 8.20
N GLU A 120 -18.85 -19.31 8.83
CA GLU A 120 -18.34 -19.89 10.09
C GLU A 120 -16.83 -20.20 10.11
N PRO A 121 -16.18 -20.65 9.02
CA PRO A 121 -14.75 -20.92 9.04
C PRO A 121 -13.86 -19.67 8.96
N LEU A 122 -14.40 -18.49 8.69
CA LEU A 122 -13.60 -17.28 8.51
C LEU A 122 -12.96 -16.85 9.84
N PRO A 123 -11.72 -16.33 9.80
CA PRO A 123 -11.08 -15.83 10.99
C PRO A 123 -11.83 -14.61 11.53
N GLU A 124 -11.92 -14.50 12.85
CA GLU A 124 -12.28 -13.25 13.49
C GLU A 124 -11.16 -12.24 13.25
N VAL A 125 -11.50 -11.11 12.63
CA VAL A 125 -10.57 -10.02 12.39
C VAL A 125 -10.91 -8.88 13.33
N SER A 126 -9.92 -8.40 14.09
CA SER A 126 -10.10 -7.17 14.86
C SER A 126 -10.38 -6.02 13.89
N THR A 127 -11.40 -5.23 14.20
CA THR A 127 -11.67 -3.95 13.50
C THR A 127 -10.57 -2.92 13.75
N ASP A 128 -9.73 -3.16 14.76
CA ASP A 128 -8.50 -2.42 15.02
C ASP A 128 -7.32 -3.31 14.58
N PRO A 129 -6.95 -3.32 13.29
CA PRO A 129 -5.65 -3.85 12.93
C PRO A 129 -4.63 -3.04 13.73
N ASP A 130 -3.62 -3.68 14.34
CA ASP A 130 -2.49 -2.98 14.94
C ASP A 130 -1.87 -2.08 13.87
N ARG A 131 -2.38 -0.85 13.75
CA ARG A 131 -1.87 0.17 12.86
C ARG A 131 -0.60 0.58 13.55
N GLN A 132 0.50 0.02 13.10
CA GLN A 132 1.83 0.33 13.58
C GLN A 132 2.10 1.81 13.27
N PHE A 133 1.65 2.69 14.17
CA PHE A 133 2.05 4.08 14.19
C PHE A 133 3.41 4.11 14.88
N TRP A 134 4.36 4.84 14.29
CA TRP A 134 5.61 5.10 14.99
C TRP A 134 5.30 5.78 16.32
N SER A 135 5.81 5.20 17.41
CA SER A 135 5.90 5.92 18.66
C SER A 135 6.68 7.22 18.47
N ASP A 136 6.48 8.19 19.36
CA ASP A 136 7.21 9.45 19.29
C ASP A 136 8.72 9.24 19.24
N ARG A 137 9.22 8.28 20.04
CA ARG A 137 10.62 7.86 20.03
C ARG A 137 11.08 7.29 18.69
N GLU A 138 10.32 6.40 18.08
CA GLU A 138 10.67 5.81 16.78
C GLU A 138 10.69 6.87 15.68
N ARG A 139 9.68 7.75 15.69
CA ARG A 139 9.59 8.87 14.74
C ARG A 139 10.80 9.80 14.88
N GLU A 140 11.15 10.19 16.11
CA GLU A 140 12.33 11.02 16.41
C GLU A 140 13.62 10.33 15.97
N ALA A 141 13.79 9.05 16.28
CA ALA A 141 14.98 8.28 15.92
C ALA A 141 15.17 8.18 14.40
N ILE A 142 14.09 7.92 13.65
CA ILE A 142 14.14 7.85 12.18
C ILE A 142 14.47 9.23 11.59
N CYS A 143 13.85 10.30 12.07
CA CYS A 143 14.16 11.66 11.63
C CYS A 143 15.62 12.04 11.91
N ALA A 144 16.11 11.78 13.13
CA ALA A 144 17.49 12.05 13.52
C ALA A 144 18.50 11.25 12.68
N THR A 145 18.16 10.01 12.31
CA THR A 145 18.99 9.22 11.39
C THR A 145 19.11 9.89 10.03
N THR A 146 18.01 10.41 9.48
CA THR A 146 18.08 11.14 8.20
C THR A 146 18.81 12.48 8.28
N ASP A 147 18.78 13.15 9.45
CA ASP A 147 19.60 14.33 9.69
C ASP A 147 21.09 13.97 9.63
N GLN A 148 21.51 12.90 10.31
CA GLN A 148 22.88 12.40 10.28
C GLN A 148 23.33 12.00 8.86
N LEU A 149 22.45 11.37 8.07
CA LEU A 149 22.76 11.01 6.68
C LEU A 149 23.00 12.24 5.80
N VAL A 150 22.24 13.33 6.03
CA VAL A 150 22.47 14.60 5.35
C VAL A 150 23.81 15.22 5.79
N ASP A 151 24.12 15.20 7.08
CA ASP A 151 25.38 15.73 7.59
C ASP A 151 26.58 14.99 6.98
N VAL A 152 26.53 13.66 6.90
CA VAL A 152 27.56 12.85 6.22
C VAL A 152 27.63 13.15 4.73
N ALA A 153 26.48 13.37 4.08
CA ALA A 153 26.44 13.64 2.65
C ALA A 153 27.01 15.02 2.29
N LEU A 154 26.95 16.02 3.19
CA LEU A 154 27.46 17.37 2.93
C LEU A 154 28.92 17.38 2.48
N ASP A 155 29.75 16.53 3.08
CA ASP A 155 31.17 16.40 2.76
C ASP A 155 31.43 15.50 1.54
N ASN A 156 30.41 14.87 0.99
CA ASN A 156 30.53 14.02 -0.20
C ASN A 156 30.69 14.91 -1.45
N PRO A 157 31.73 14.74 -2.29
CA PRO A 157 31.91 15.52 -3.51
C PRO A 157 30.82 15.23 -4.56
N ASP A 158 30.15 14.08 -4.52
CA ASP A 158 29.06 13.72 -5.42
C ASP A 158 27.78 14.53 -5.13
N GLU A 159 27.40 15.38 -6.08
CA GLU A 159 26.19 16.18 -6.00
C GLU A 159 24.91 15.34 -5.97
N GLN A 160 24.90 14.21 -6.68
CA GLN A 160 23.73 13.34 -6.72
C GLN A 160 23.49 12.70 -5.35
N ALA A 161 24.55 12.26 -4.68
CA ALA A 161 24.48 11.75 -3.31
C ALA A 161 23.93 12.80 -2.33
N ARG A 162 24.39 14.05 -2.43
CA ARG A 162 23.86 15.17 -1.62
C ARG A 162 22.37 15.38 -1.85
N ARG A 163 21.96 15.51 -3.12
CA ARG A 163 20.55 15.71 -3.50
C ARG A 163 19.66 14.57 -3.02
N GLN A 164 20.14 13.33 -3.12
CA GLN A 164 19.42 12.16 -2.65
C GLN A 164 19.20 12.19 -1.13
N ALA A 165 20.24 12.52 -0.35
CA ALA A 165 20.12 12.62 1.11
C ALA A 165 19.10 13.68 1.54
N TYR A 166 19.12 14.87 0.92
CA TYR A 166 18.12 15.91 1.19
C TYR A 166 16.70 15.49 0.80
N ARG A 167 16.54 14.81 -0.33
CA ARG A 167 15.24 14.30 -0.78
C ARG A 167 14.67 13.27 0.20
N ASP A 168 15.50 12.33 0.63
CA ASP A 168 15.08 11.24 1.51
C ASP A 168 14.73 11.77 2.90
N ARG A 169 15.53 12.71 3.41
CA ARG A 169 15.21 13.45 4.64
C ARG A 169 13.87 14.16 4.54
N ALA A 170 13.65 14.94 3.48
CA ALA A 170 12.38 15.65 3.28
C ALA A 170 11.18 14.68 3.21
N LEU A 171 11.33 13.55 2.52
CA LEU A 171 10.31 12.50 2.43
C LEU A 171 10.01 11.86 3.80
N VAL A 172 11.03 11.54 4.59
CA VAL A 172 10.86 10.96 5.93
C VAL A 172 10.11 11.92 6.85
N TYR A 173 10.52 13.19 6.89
CA TYR A 173 9.83 14.20 7.69
C TYR A 173 8.38 14.39 7.24
N LEU A 174 8.13 14.40 5.93
CA LEU A 174 6.78 14.50 5.40
C LEU A 174 5.90 13.32 5.87
N LEU A 175 6.38 12.09 5.75
CA LEU A 175 5.67 10.89 6.22
C LEU A 175 5.46 10.89 7.73
N ALA A 176 6.48 11.30 8.49
CA ALA A 176 6.49 11.31 9.95
C ALA A 176 5.41 12.23 10.54
N TYR A 177 5.18 13.39 9.93
CA TYR A 177 4.35 14.45 10.52
C TYR A 177 3.00 14.66 9.82
N SER A 178 2.82 14.18 8.58
CA SER A 178 1.54 14.30 7.88
C SER A 178 0.59 13.14 8.11
N GLY A 179 1.12 11.96 8.42
CA GLY A 179 0.33 10.72 8.41
C GLY A 179 -0.17 10.33 7.02
N CYS A 180 0.29 11.01 5.95
CA CYS A 180 -0.02 10.64 4.58
C CYS A 180 0.61 9.30 4.23
N ARG A 181 -0.06 8.57 3.34
CA ARG A 181 0.42 7.31 2.79
C ARG A 181 1.44 7.58 1.71
N GLY A 182 2.37 6.66 1.50
CA GLY A 182 3.33 6.75 0.40
C GLY A 182 2.66 6.95 -0.97
N ALA A 183 1.50 6.34 -1.21
CA ALA A 183 0.74 6.49 -2.46
C ALA A 183 -0.02 7.83 -2.60
N GLU A 184 -0.09 8.64 -1.54
CA GLU A 184 -0.61 10.02 -1.59
C GLU A 184 0.51 11.02 -1.95
N ILE A 185 1.76 10.68 -1.64
CA ILE A 185 2.94 11.53 -1.89
C ILE A 185 3.64 11.16 -3.20
N ALA A 186 3.76 9.86 -3.51
CA ALA A 186 4.45 9.36 -4.69
C ALA A 186 3.50 9.19 -5.89
N ALA A 187 4.06 9.27 -7.09
CA ALA A 187 3.32 8.94 -8.31
C ALA A 187 3.00 7.44 -8.38
N VAL A 188 1.80 7.11 -8.84
CA VAL A 188 1.31 5.73 -8.99
C VAL A 188 1.05 5.48 -10.48
N ASN A 189 1.82 4.57 -11.09
CA ASN A 189 1.80 4.33 -12.54
C ASN A 189 0.41 4.03 -13.12
N ASP A 190 -0.47 3.38 -12.36
CA ASP A 190 -1.82 2.97 -12.80
C ASP A 190 -2.95 3.88 -12.27
N ASP A 191 -2.62 5.09 -11.80
CA ASP A 191 -3.61 6.06 -11.31
C ASP A 191 -3.25 7.48 -11.77
N GLU A 192 -3.86 7.93 -12.87
CA GLU A 192 -3.60 9.25 -13.47
C GLU A 192 -3.88 10.43 -12.53
N LYS A 193 -4.71 10.23 -11.50
CA LYS A 193 -4.99 11.27 -10.50
C LYS A 193 -3.92 11.32 -9.42
N ARG A 194 -3.13 10.26 -9.25
CA ARG A 194 -2.01 10.17 -8.30
C ARG A 194 -0.68 10.32 -9.01
N ASN A 195 -0.41 11.55 -9.45
CA ASN A 195 0.85 11.92 -10.13
C ASN A 195 1.95 12.45 -9.20
N GLY A 196 1.88 12.06 -7.91
CA GLY A 196 2.78 12.53 -6.86
C GLY A 196 2.50 13.96 -6.40
N LEU A 197 2.98 14.27 -5.20
CA LEU A 197 2.89 15.58 -4.57
C LEU A 197 3.75 16.59 -5.33
N ARG A 198 3.18 17.76 -5.67
CA ARG A 198 3.86 18.82 -6.43
C ARG A 198 3.98 20.08 -5.58
N TRP A 199 4.87 20.97 -6.00
CA TRP A 199 5.05 22.28 -5.35
C TRP A 199 3.76 23.09 -5.17
N ARG A 200 2.84 23.02 -6.14
CA ARG A 200 1.55 23.71 -6.07
C ARG A 200 0.61 23.15 -4.99
N ASP A 201 0.87 21.92 -4.53
CA ASP A 201 0.05 21.22 -3.55
C ASP A 201 0.58 21.44 -2.11
N LEU A 202 1.67 22.22 -1.95
CA LEU A 202 2.29 22.58 -0.68
C LEU A 202 1.97 24.03 -0.31
N ASN A 203 1.37 24.23 0.86
CA ASN A 203 1.27 25.54 1.50
C ASN A 203 2.18 25.55 2.72
N LEU A 204 3.41 26.02 2.54
CA LEU A 204 4.43 26.04 3.60
C LEU A 204 4.15 27.09 4.68
N ASP A 205 3.40 28.14 4.36
CA ASP A 205 3.06 29.20 5.30
C ASP A 205 2.07 28.70 6.35
N ASP A 206 1.05 27.96 5.90
CA ASP A 206 0.05 27.33 6.77
C ASP A 206 0.47 25.92 7.24
N GLY A 207 1.58 25.39 6.71
CA GLY A 207 2.09 24.06 7.03
C GLY A 207 1.16 22.93 6.61
N ILE A 208 0.50 23.08 5.45
CA ILE A 208 -0.52 22.16 4.92
C ILE A 208 -0.09 21.60 3.56
N ILE A 209 -0.47 20.36 3.29
CA ILE A 209 -0.38 19.72 1.97
C ILE A 209 -1.76 19.26 1.51
N SER A 210 -2.02 19.39 0.22
CA SER A 210 -3.19 18.83 -0.45
C SER A 210 -2.83 17.49 -1.08
N VAL A 211 -3.51 16.42 -0.69
CA VAL A 211 -3.28 15.06 -1.20
C VAL A 211 -4.55 14.42 -1.73
N TYR A 212 -4.40 13.52 -2.70
CA TYR A 212 -5.53 12.76 -3.24
C TYR A 212 -5.78 11.48 -2.44
N GLY A 213 -6.70 11.58 -1.49
CA GLY A 213 -6.95 10.60 -0.44
C GLY A 213 -7.50 9.26 -0.94
N LYS A 214 -7.72 8.34 0.01
CA LYS A 214 -8.34 7.03 -0.28
C LYS A 214 -9.81 7.17 -0.69
N SER A 215 -10.48 8.20 -0.20
CA SER A 215 -11.86 8.61 -0.55
C SER A 215 -12.04 8.93 -2.04
N ARG A 216 -10.94 9.12 -2.79
CA ARG A 216 -10.92 9.68 -4.16
C ARG A 216 -11.31 11.16 -4.20
N GLU A 217 -11.07 11.88 -3.11
CA GLU A 217 -11.21 13.33 -3.00
C GLU A 217 -9.89 13.97 -2.57
N TRP A 218 -9.78 15.29 -2.78
CA TRP A 218 -8.63 16.06 -2.29
C TRP A 218 -8.82 16.37 -0.81
N GLU A 219 -7.81 16.06 -0.02
CA GLU A 219 -7.79 16.18 1.43
C GLU A 219 -6.57 17.00 1.86
N GLU A 220 -6.72 17.78 2.93
CA GLU A 220 -5.63 18.53 3.53
C GLU A 220 -5.00 17.75 4.68
N ALA A 221 -3.68 17.73 4.74
CA ALA A 221 -2.92 17.15 5.83
C ALA A 221 -1.89 18.15 6.36
N PRO A 222 -1.59 18.14 7.67
CA PRO A 222 -0.47 18.93 8.20
C PRO A 222 0.84 18.40 7.62
N CYS A 223 1.82 19.26 7.35
CA CYS A 223 3.17 18.84 6.95
C CYS A 223 4.27 19.40 7.85
N SER A 224 3.88 20.03 8.96
CA SER A 224 4.80 20.48 9.99
C SER A 224 4.22 20.25 11.38
N ASN A 225 5.10 20.09 12.37
CA ASN A 225 4.73 20.03 13.78
C ASN A 225 4.49 21.44 14.35
N GLN A 226 3.59 22.23 13.75
CA GLN A 226 3.24 23.57 14.23
C GLN A 226 2.29 23.52 15.45
N ARG A 227 1.69 22.35 15.73
CA ARG A 227 0.68 22.17 16.79
C ARG A 227 1.19 22.29 18.23
N LEU A 228 2.51 22.36 18.47
CA LEU A 228 3.09 22.55 19.80
C LEU A 228 3.38 24.02 20.16
N ASN A 229 3.25 24.97 19.21
CA ASN A 229 3.61 26.38 19.45
C ASN A 229 2.47 27.26 20.02
N HIS A 230 1.27 26.70 20.25
CA HIS A 230 0.12 27.46 20.78
C HIS A 230 -0.10 27.31 22.30
N SER A 231 0.73 26.56 23.01
CA SER A 231 0.78 26.56 24.47
C SER A 231 1.88 27.50 24.93
N GLY A 232 1.50 28.67 25.44
CA GLY A 232 2.40 29.71 25.90
C GLY A 232 3.42 29.21 26.92
N ALA A 233 4.64 28.95 26.44
CA ALA A 233 5.86 28.94 27.23
C ALA A 233 6.97 29.38 26.30
N GLY A 234 7.56 30.55 26.59
CA GLY A 234 8.65 31.12 25.81
C GLY A 234 9.84 30.16 25.76
N GLY A 235 10.06 29.59 24.58
CA GLY A 235 11.20 28.74 24.27
C GLY A 235 11.27 28.56 22.77
N ASN A 236 12.10 29.37 22.11
CA ASN A 236 12.40 29.27 20.69
C ASN A 236 12.98 27.89 20.35
N CYS A 237 12.13 26.95 19.92
CA CYS A 237 12.56 25.79 19.15
C CYS A 237 11.78 25.81 17.84
N SER A 238 12.14 26.78 17.00
CA SER A 238 11.60 26.91 15.67
C SER A 238 12.15 25.77 14.80
N ILE A 239 11.30 25.23 13.92
CA ILE A 239 11.68 24.27 12.86
C ILE A 239 11.95 25.01 11.52
N PRO A 240 12.82 26.05 11.36
CA PRO A 240 13.11 26.56 10.03
C PRO A 240 14.13 25.69 9.29
N TRP A 241 14.97 24.92 9.99
CA TRP A 241 16.19 24.39 9.36
C TRP A 241 15.95 23.21 8.40
N ALA A 242 14.84 22.47 8.54
CA ALA A 242 14.59 21.27 7.73
C ALA A 242 14.17 21.58 6.27
N MET A 243 13.55 22.74 6.02
CA MET A 243 13.10 23.13 4.67
C MET A 243 13.61 24.49 4.17
N THR A 244 14.24 25.32 5.01
CA THR A 244 14.63 26.69 4.60
C THR A 244 16.12 27.03 4.70
N GLY A 245 16.99 26.01 4.85
CA GLY A 245 18.44 26.22 4.79
C GLY A 245 18.88 26.90 3.47
N PRO A 246 19.90 27.78 3.49
CA PRO A 246 20.31 28.57 2.32
C PRO A 246 20.68 27.71 1.09
N CYS A 247 21.08 26.44 1.30
CA CYS A 247 21.35 25.49 0.23
C CYS A 247 20.07 25.04 -0.51
N CYS A 248 18.93 24.87 0.19
CA CYS A 248 17.67 24.48 -0.43
C CYS A 248 17.09 25.58 -1.34
N ARG A 249 17.21 26.87 -1.00
CA ARG A 249 16.72 27.95 -1.90
C ARG A 249 17.50 28.05 -3.21
N GLN A 250 18.79 27.72 -3.21
CA GLN A 250 19.62 27.74 -4.41
C GLN A 250 19.40 26.53 -5.32
N CYS A 251 19.07 25.37 -4.75
CA CYS A 251 18.72 24.17 -5.53
C CYS A 251 17.24 24.12 -5.98
N ILE A 252 16.35 24.92 -5.38
CA ILE A 252 14.88 24.82 -5.54
C ILE A 252 14.25 26.15 -6.03
N SER A 253 15.04 27.05 -6.64
CA SER A 253 14.49 28.28 -7.25
C SER A 253 13.81 28.00 -8.60
N PRO A 254 12.58 28.48 -8.85
CA PRO A 254 11.90 28.34 -10.16
C PRO A 254 12.65 29.02 -11.32
N HIS A 255 13.53 29.99 -11.04
CA HIS A 255 14.21 30.78 -12.07
C HIS A 255 15.36 30.05 -12.79
N SER A 256 15.76 28.83 -12.37
CA SER A 256 16.82 28.08 -13.07
C SER A 256 16.30 27.11 -14.14
N MET A 257 14.98 26.96 -14.30
CA MET A 257 14.36 26.02 -15.26
C MET A 257 13.47 26.68 -16.33
N GLU A 258 13.55 27.99 -16.53
CA GLU A 258 12.71 28.70 -17.52
C GLU A 258 13.19 28.55 -18.98
N ASN A 259 14.26 27.77 -19.22
CA ASN A 259 14.83 27.52 -20.55
C ASN A 259 14.85 26.04 -20.97
N TYR A 260 13.84 25.24 -20.62
CA TYR A 260 13.68 23.91 -21.21
C TYR A 260 12.45 23.83 -22.12
N ARG A 261 12.67 24.06 -23.42
CA ARG A 261 11.75 23.62 -24.48
C ARG A 261 11.72 22.09 -24.53
N PRO A 262 10.57 21.46 -24.81
CA PRO A 262 10.48 20.01 -24.89
C PRO A 262 11.22 19.52 -26.14
N MET A 263 12.36 18.86 -25.97
CA MET A 263 12.93 18.04 -27.04
C MET A 263 12.23 16.69 -27.07
N SER A 264 11.79 16.37 -28.28
CA SER A 264 11.09 15.18 -28.74
C SER A 264 11.73 13.85 -28.33
N ARG A 265 10.84 12.87 -28.14
CA ARG A 265 11.09 11.44 -27.88
C ARG A 265 12.31 10.88 -28.61
N HIS A 266 13.22 10.26 -27.85
CA HIS A 266 13.87 9.02 -28.25
C HIS A 266 14.20 8.17 -27.01
N HIS A 267 13.91 6.87 -27.12
CA HIS A 267 14.19 5.85 -26.14
C HIS A 267 15.67 5.80 -25.75
N GLN A 268 15.95 5.77 -24.45
CA GLN A 268 16.90 4.85 -23.83
C GLN A 268 16.70 4.90 -22.30
N THR A 269 16.26 3.79 -21.72
CA THR A 269 16.28 3.53 -20.28
C THR A 269 17.71 3.24 -19.82
N PRO A 270 18.05 3.61 -18.57
CA PRO A 270 18.49 2.56 -17.66
C PRO A 270 17.93 2.68 -16.23
N SER A 271 17.63 1.50 -15.67
CA SER A 271 17.65 1.15 -14.25
C SER A 271 16.65 1.85 -13.31
N GLY A 272 15.43 1.34 -13.30
CA GLY A 272 14.41 1.64 -12.29
C GLY A 272 14.69 0.93 -10.96
N LEU A 273 14.54 1.66 -9.87
CA LEU A 273 14.46 1.13 -8.51
C LEU A 273 13.15 0.35 -8.36
N ILE A 274 13.25 -0.97 -8.22
CA ILE A 274 12.18 -1.86 -7.77
C ILE A 274 12.24 -1.86 -6.24
N PHE A 275 11.19 -1.37 -5.58
CA PHE A 275 10.99 -1.60 -4.15
C PHE A 275 10.44 -3.03 -3.97
N GLU A 276 11.32 -4.00 -3.75
CA GLU A 276 10.93 -5.29 -3.19
C GLU A 276 10.77 -5.15 -1.67
N ASN A 277 9.59 -5.54 -1.19
CA ASN A 277 9.21 -5.50 0.21
C ASN A 277 9.77 -6.75 0.91
N THR A 278 11.04 -6.70 1.34
CA THR A 278 11.65 -7.76 2.15
C THR A 278 11.75 -7.31 3.60
N SER A 279 11.03 -8.02 4.46
CA SER A 279 11.05 -7.90 5.92
C SER A 279 12.49 -7.92 6.45
N CYS A 280 12.93 -6.82 7.05
CA CYS A 280 14.20 -6.76 7.76
C CYS A 280 13.97 -7.13 9.24
N VAL A 281 14.28 -8.38 9.60
CA VAL A 281 14.34 -8.83 10.99
C VAL A 281 15.65 -8.35 11.61
N LEU A 282 15.59 -7.32 12.45
CA LEU A 282 16.73 -6.89 13.27
C LEU A 282 16.95 -7.88 14.41
N ARG A 283 17.90 -8.83 14.24
CA ARG A 283 18.46 -9.58 15.38
C ARG A 283 19.41 -8.66 16.16
N HIS A 284 19.07 -8.37 17.41
CA HIS A 284 19.99 -7.75 18.36
C HIS A 284 20.98 -8.80 18.87
N SER A 285 22.25 -8.65 18.50
CA SER A 285 23.37 -9.35 19.14
C SER A 285 23.89 -8.47 20.27
N VAL A 286 23.62 -8.84 21.51
CA VAL A 286 24.22 -8.22 22.71
C VAL A 286 25.63 -8.82 22.88
N PRO A 287 26.71 -8.03 22.93
CA PRO A 287 28.02 -8.56 23.28
C PRO A 287 28.11 -8.78 24.78
N THR A 288 28.25 -10.03 25.20
CA THR A 288 28.63 -10.43 26.56
C THR A 288 30.09 -10.03 26.80
N ALA A 289 30.31 -9.14 27.76
CA ALA A 289 31.64 -8.82 28.26
C ALA A 289 32.21 -10.03 29.02
N SER A 290 33.34 -10.54 28.55
CA SER A 290 34.14 -11.54 29.24
C SER A 290 34.73 -10.93 30.52
N ALA A 291 34.41 -11.53 31.66
CA ALA A 291 35.18 -11.42 32.89
C ALA A 291 36.12 -12.64 32.93
N GLU A 292 37.43 -12.41 32.81
CA GLU A 292 38.45 -13.36 33.26
C GLU A 292 38.98 -12.90 34.62
N LEU A 293 38.96 -13.85 35.57
CA LEU A 293 39.74 -14.04 36.79
C LEU A 293 40.40 -12.83 37.47
#